data_AF-A0A2H9U1L2-F1
#
_entry.id   AF-A0A2H9U1L2-F1
#
_cell.length_a   1.000
_cell.length_b   1.000
_cell.length_c   1.000
_cell.angle_alpha   90.00
_cell.angle_beta   90.00
_cell.angle_gamma   90.00
#
_symmetry.space_group_name_H-M   'P 1'
#
loop_
_entity.id
_entity.type
_entity.pdbx_description
1 polymer ?
#
loop_
_entity_poly.entity_id
_entity_poly.type
_entity_poly.pdbx_seq_one_letter_code
_entity_poly.pdbx_strand_id
1 'polypeptide(L)'
;VGVGFIALAGVAVEPGVLMLVYLNHAWDDLVASGKPDKAGLHRAVIHGAALRLRPKMMTVVTIIAGLLPIMWSEGTGSEVMQRIAAPMIGGMVSALVLTLLVLPAAYYLWRSRHLA
;
A
#
# COMPACT_ATOMS: atom_id res chain seq x y z
N VAL A 1 -19.29 8.98 10.32
CA VAL A 1 -18.56 7.77 9.87
C VAL A 1 -18.13 7.89 8.40
N GLY A 2 -19.02 8.25 7.47
CA GLY A 2 -18.68 8.34 6.03
C GLY A 2 -17.44 9.19 5.69
N VAL A 3 -17.22 10.32 6.39
CA VAL A 3 -16.06 11.21 6.15
C VAL A 3 -14.71 10.50 6.36
N GLY A 4 -14.57 9.66 7.39
CA GLY A 4 -13.34 8.91 7.64
C GLY A 4 -13.04 7.87 6.56
N PHE A 5 -14.09 7.24 6.01
CA PHE A 5 -13.94 6.31 4.88
C PHE A 5 -13.58 7.03 3.57
N ILE A 6 -14.14 8.21 3.32
CA ILE A 6 -13.78 9.04 2.16
C ILE A 6 -12.31 9.46 2.25
N ALA A 7 -11.88 9.94 3.42
CA ALA A 7 -10.48 10.31 3.65
C ALA A 7 -9.54 9.11 3.46
N LEU A 8 -9.91 7.96 4.03
CA LEU A 8 -9.17 6.71 3.87
C LEU A 8 -9.04 6.30 2.40
N ALA A 9 -10.13 6.38 1.62
CA ALA A 9 -10.11 5.99 0.21
C ALA A 9 -9.06 6.78 -0.57
N GLY A 10 -8.96 8.10 -0.35
CA GLY A 10 -7.93 8.93 -0.98
C GLY A 10 -6.51 8.53 -0.57
N VAL A 11 -6.27 8.42 0.75
CA VAL A 11 -4.93 8.09 1.29
C VAL A 11 -4.48 6.67 0.92
N ALA A 12 -5.40 5.71 0.80
CA ALA A 12 -5.08 4.33 0.45
C ALA A 12 -4.70 4.15 -1.03
N VAL A 13 -5.19 5.00 -1.93
CA VAL A 13 -4.90 4.92 -3.37
C VAL A 13 -3.44 5.26 -3.66
N GLU A 14 -2.87 6.25 -2.97
CA GLU A 14 -1.49 6.70 -3.17
C GLU A 14 -0.44 5.57 -3.09
N PRO A 15 -0.35 4.77 -1.99
CA PRO A 15 0.62 3.68 -1.92
C PRO A 15 0.32 2.55 -2.93
N GLY A 16 -0.94 2.41 -3.36
CA GLY A 16 -1.37 1.47 -4.40
C GLY A 16 -0.84 1.81 -5.78
N VAL A 17 -1.09 3.04 -6.23
CA VAL A 17 -0.62 3.53 -7.53
C VAL A 17 0.91 3.53 -7.56
N LEU A 18 1.56 4.00 -6.49
CA LEU A 18 3.02 4.00 -6.43
C LEU A 18 3.58 2.57 -6.57
N MET A 19 2.95 1.58 -5.93
CA MET A 19 3.35 0.18 -6.04
C MET A 19 3.28 -0.32 -7.49
N LEU A 20 2.19 -0.04 -8.19
CA LEU A 20 2.06 -0.42 -9.60
C LEU A 20 3.13 0.24 -10.47
N VAL A 21 3.42 1.53 -10.25
CA VAL A 21 4.42 2.27 -11.04
C VAL A 21 5.79 1.60 -10.99
N TYR A 22 6.34 1.27 -9.81
CA TYR A 22 7.65 0.58 -9.84
C TYR A 22 7.56 -0.93 -10.08
N LEU A 23 6.40 -1.59 -9.94
CA LEU A 23 6.27 -2.95 -10.48
C LEU A 23 6.42 -2.91 -12.01
N ASN A 24 5.87 -1.89 -12.66
CA ASN A 24 6.10 -1.63 -14.08
C ASN A 24 7.56 -1.25 -14.37
N HIS A 25 8.21 -0.38 -13.59
CA HIS A 25 9.64 -0.11 -13.80
C HIS A 25 10.50 -1.37 -13.64
N ALA A 26 10.27 -2.18 -12.61
CA ALA A 26 10.99 -3.43 -12.42
C ALA A 26 10.75 -4.43 -13.57
N TRP A 27 9.57 -4.37 -14.19
CA TRP A 27 9.26 -5.12 -15.40
C TRP A 27 10.00 -4.57 -16.63
N ASP A 28 9.99 -3.26 -16.85
CA ASP A 28 10.65 -2.61 -17.98
C ASP A 28 12.16 -2.84 -17.93
N ASP A 29 12.77 -2.76 -16.74
CA ASP A 29 14.18 -3.09 -16.50
C ASP A 29 14.47 -4.56 -16.85
N LEU A 30 13.56 -5.48 -16.47
CA LEU A 30 13.70 -6.90 -16.81
C LEU A 30 13.64 -7.12 -18.33
N VAL A 31 12.72 -6.45 -19.04
CA VAL A 31 12.61 -6.54 -20.51
C VAL A 31 13.84 -5.94 -21.20
N ALA A 32 14.37 -4.82 -20.70
CA ALA A 32 15.59 -4.21 -21.22
C ALA A 32 16.81 -5.11 -21.01
N SER A 33 16.83 -5.92 -19.95
CA SER A 33 17.94 -6.84 -19.62
C SER A 33 17.99 -8.11 -20.48
N GLY A 34 16.98 -8.40 -21.30
CA GLY A 34 16.95 -9.57 -22.19
C GLY A 34 15.63 -10.33 -22.14
N LYS A 35 15.69 -11.67 -22.19
CA LYS A 35 14.48 -12.51 -22.21
C LYS A 35 13.84 -12.59 -20.82
N PRO A 36 12.65 -11.99 -20.59
CA PRO A 36 11.96 -12.12 -19.32
C PRO A 36 11.48 -13.56 -19.12
N ASP A 37 12.04 -14.26 -18.14
CA ASP A 37 11.56 -15.56 -17.70
C ASP A 37 10.73 -15.44 -16.41
N LYS A 38 9.97 -16.50 -16.07
CA LYS A 38 9.14 -16.49 -14.85
C LYS A 38 9.97 -16.34 -13.57
N ALA A 39 11.23 -16.80 -13.57
CA ALA A 39 12.12 -16.70 -12.41
C ALA A 39 12.68 -15.28 -12.23
N GLY A 40 13.01 -14.59 -13.32
CA GLY A 40 13.42 -13.19 -13.35
C GLY A 40 12.28 -12.26 -12.95
N LEU A 41 11.06 -12.52 -13.43
CA LEU A 41 9.86 -11.80 -13.00
C LEU A 41 9.64 -11.93 -11.48
N HIS A 42 9.76 -13.15 -10.94
CA HIS A 42 9.60 -13.37 -9.51
C HIS A 42 10.63 -12.61 -8.68
N ARG A 43 11.91 -12.63 -9.09
CA ARG A 43 12.99 -11.88 -8.43
C ARG A 43 12.76 -10.37 -8.49
N ALA A 44 12.40 -9.85 -9.66
CA ALA A 44 12.15 -8.42 -9.86
C ALA A 44 10.98 -7.93 -8.99
N VAL A 45 9.87 -8.68 -8.92
CA VAL A 45 8.71 -8.35 -8.09
C VAL A 45 9.05 -8.39 -6.60
N ILE A 46 9.76 -9.42 -6.13
CA ILE A 46 10.16 -9.52 -4.72
C ILE A 46 11.12 -8.39 -4.35
N HIS A 47 12.15 -8.15 -5.17
CA HIS A 47 13.12 -7.10 -4.91
C HIS A 47 12.47 -5.72 -4.89
N GLY A 48 11.63 -5.42 -5.89
CA GLY A 48 10.88 -4.17 -6.00
C GLY A 48 9.84 -3.98 -4.88
N ALA A 49 9.24 -5.05 -4.38
CA ALA A 49 8.32 -4.99 -3.23
C ALA A 49 9.07 -4.78 -1.91
N ALA A 50 10.19 -5.48 -1.69
CA ALA A 50 10.97 -5.42 -0.45
C ALA A 50 11.60 -4.04 -0.20
N LEU A 51 12.11 -3.38 -1.25
CA LEU A 51 12.66 -2.02 -1.17
C LEU A 51 11.66 -0.97 -0.65
N ARG A 52 10.36 -1.24 -0.80
CA ARG A 52 9.28 -0.30 -0.45
C ARG A 52 8.64 -0.56 0.90
N LEU A 53 8.98 -1.66 1.55
CA LEU A 53 8.47 -2.00 2.88
C LEU A 53 8.80 -0.88 3.86
N ARG A 54 10.04 -0.36 3.84
CA ARG A 54 10.48 0.73 4.73
C ARG A 54 9.67 2.02 4.52
N PRO A 55 9.59 2.58 3.30
CA PRO A 55 8.77 3.76 3.03
C PRO A 55 7.28 3.60 3.41
N LYS A 56 6.66 2.45 3.10
CA LYS A 56 5.24 2.22 3.42
C LYS A 56 4.97 2.08 4.91
N MET A 57 5.88 1.44 5.64
CA MET A 57 5.77 1.36 7.09
C MET A 57 5.92 2.74 7.74
N MET A 58 6.80 3.60 7.21
CA MET A 58 6.97 4.96 7.71
C MET A 58 5.67 5.76 7.65
N THR A 59 4.94 5.72 6.54
CA THR A 59 3.69 6.47 6.38
C THR A 59 2.60 5.96 7.31
N VAL A 60 2.42 4.64 7.41
CA VAL A 60 1.41 4.05 8.32
C VAL A 60 1.72 4.36 9.77
N VAL A 61 2.97 4.22 10.20
CA VAL A 61 3.37 4.55 11.57
C VAL A 61 3.14 6.03 11.87
N THR A 62 3.46 6.92 10.93
CA THR A 62 3.23 8.37 11.10
C THR A 62 1.75 8.69 11.24
N ILE A 63 0.90 8.10 10.39
CA ILE A 63 -0.55 8.31 10.45
C ILE A 63 -1.13 7.78 11.76
N ILE A 64 -0.75 6.57 12.17
CA ILE A 64 -1.22 5.99 13.43
C ILE A 64 -0.75 6.86 14.59
N ALA A 65 0.52 7.25 14.64
CA ALA A 65 1.06 8.11 15.70
C ALA A 65 0.36 9.47 15.78
N GLY A 66 0.02 10.09 14.65
CA GLY A 66 -0.71 11.36 14.61
C GLY A 66 -2.18 11.26 15.00
N LEU A 67 -2.82 10.11 14.75
CA LEU A 67 -4.23 9.86 15.11
C LEU A 67 -4.40 9.25 16.50
N LEU A 68 -3.33 8.70 17.08
CA LEU A 68 -3.35 8.05 18.38
C LEU A 68 -3.87 8.96 19.52
N PRO A 69 -3.45 10.24 19.63
CA PRO A 69 -3.96 11.12 20.68
C PRO A 69 -5.44 11.43 20.54
N ILE A 70 -5.97 11.44 19.32
CA ILE A 70 -7.39 11.69 19.04
C ILE A 70 -8.24 10.54 19.61
N MET A 71 -7.70 9.31 19.60
CA MET A 71 -8.39 8.14 20.15
C MET A 71 -8.50 8.17 21.68
N TRP A 72 -7.57 8.83 22.38
CA TRP A 72 -7.58 8.98 23.84
C TRP A 72 -8.07 10.34 24.33
N SER A 73 -8.42 11.24 23.41
CA SER A 73 -8.96 12.54 23.79
C SER A 73 -10.34 12.38 24.42
N GLU A 74 -10.53 12.93 25.61
CA GLU A 74 -11.83 13.05 26.28
C GLU A 74 -12.19 14.53 26.35
N GLY A 75 -13.32 14.92 25.76
CA GLY A 75 -13.72 16.32 25.65
C GLY A 75 -14.80 16.55 24.61
N THR A 76 -15.35 17.77 24.60
CA THR A 76 -16.41 18.17 23.67
C THR A 76 -15.94 18.05 22.22
N GLY A 77 -16.67 17.29 21.39
CA GLY A 77 -16.30 17.04 19.99
C GLY A 77 -15.35 15.86 19.76
N SER A 78 -14.83 15.23 20.81
CA SER A 78 -13.97 14.04 20.68
C SER A 78 -14.69 12.90 19.97
N GLU A 79 -15.97 12.64 20.28
CA GLU A 79 -16.74 11.59 19.62
C GLU A 79 -16.80 11.75 18.09
N VAL A 80 -16.85 13.00 17.60
CA VAL A 80 -16.89 13.27 16.16
C VAL A 80 -15.52 12.97 15.53
N MET A 81 -14.45 13.41 16.18
CA MET A 81 -13.07 13.20 15.70
C MET A 81 -12.68 11.72 15.72
N GLN A 82 -13.05 10.98 16.77
CA GLN A 82 -12.83 9.53 16.86
C GLN A 82 -13.55 8.76 15.73
N ARG A 83 -14.79 9.17 15.38
CA ARG A 83 -15.54 8.57 14.26
C ARG A 83 -14.94 8.84 12.88
N ILE A 84 -14.01 9.79 12.77
CA ILE A 84 -13.23 10.08 11.55
C ILE A 84 -11.91 9.31 11.59
N ALA A 85 -11.21 9.35 12.73
CA ALA A 85 -9.88 8.75 12.90
C ALA A 85 -9.90 7.21 12.93
N ALA A 86 -10.91 6.58 13.56
CA ALA A 86 -10.95 5.14 13.73
C ALA A 86 -10.96 4.35 12.40
N PRO A 87 -11.80 4.69 11.39
CA PRO A 87 -11.72 4.07 10.07
C PRO A 87 -10.37 4.27 9.38
N MET A 88 -9.73 5.43 9.57
CA MET A 88 -8.44 5.71 8.94
C MET A 88 -7.34 4.81 9.50
N ILE A 89 -7.25 4.63 10.83
CA ILE A 89 -6.26 3.74 11.46
C ILE A 89 -6.40 2.30 10.94
N GLY A 90 -7.61 1.73 11.06
CA GLY A 90 -7.85 0.35 10.64
C GLY A 90 -7.68 0.15 9.12
N GLY A 91 -8.14 1.13 8.35
CA GLY A 91 -8.02 1.14 6.90
C GLY A 91 -6.58 1.22 6.41
N MET A 92 -5.73 2.03 7.04
CA MET A 92 -4.32 2.16 6.66
C MET A 92 -3.53 0.87 6.91
N VAL A 93 -3.78 0.19 8.03
CA VAL A 93 -3.19 -1.12 8.31
C VAL A 93 -3.62 -2.13 7.25
N SER A 94 -4.92 -2.17 6.96
CA SER A 94 -5.48 -3.07 5.94
C SER A 94 -4.92 -2.77 4.55
N ALA A 95 -4.83 -1.50 4.17
CA ALA A 95 -4.27 -1.04 2.91
C ALA A 95 -2.79 -1.43 2.79
N LEU A 96 -2.01 -1.33 3.87
CA LEU A 96 -0.61 -1.76 3.86
C LEU A 96 -0.47 -3.25 3.53
N VAL A 97 -1.26 -4.09 4.19
CA VAL A 97 -1.28 -5.54 3.95
C VAL A 97 -1.70 -5.84 2.51
N LEU A 98 -2.80 -5.23 2.04
CA LEU A 98 -3.28 -5.40 0.66
C LEU A 98 -2.23 -4.97 -0.36
N THR A 99 -1.54 -3.85 -0.11
CA THR A 99 -0.61 -3.27 -1.08
C THR A 99 0.74 -3.99 -1.11
N LEU A 100 1.17 -4.59 0.00
CA LEU A 100 2.45 -5.32 0.06
C LEU A 100 2.32 -6.80 -0.28
N LEU A 101 1.16 -7.42 -0.04
CA LEU A 101 0.94 -8.84 -0.33
C LEU A 101 0.10 -9.04 -1.59
N VAL A 102 -1.07 -8.44 -1.64
CA VAL A 102 -2.06 -8.73 -2.71
C VAL A 102 -1.63 -8.12 -4.04
N LEU A 103 -1.22 -6.86 -4.06
CA LEU A 103 -0.80 -6.16 -5.28
C LEU A 103 0.37 -6.84 -6.03
N PRO A 104 1.52 -7.15 -5.40
CA PRO A 104 2.61 -7.82 -6.10
C PRO A 104 2.26 -9.26 -6.51
N ALA A 105 1.48 -10.00 -5.71
CA ALA A 105 1.02 -11.33 -6.09
C ALA A 105 0.07 -11.29 -7.31
N ALA A 106 -0.87 -10.35 -7.33
CA ALA A 106 -1.78 -10.13 -8.45
C ALA A 106 -1.01 -9.70 -9.71
N TYR A 107 -0.04 -8.80 -9.57
CA TYR A 107 0.82 -8.36 -10.67
C TYR A 107 1.64 -9.51 -11.26
N TYR A 108 2.26 -10.32 -10.40
CA TYR A 108 3.00 -11.52 -10.81
C TYR A 108 2.10 -12.48 -11.59
N LEU A 109 0.91 -12.78 -11.07
CA LEU A 109 -0.04 -13.68 -11.74
C LEU A 109 -0.49 -13.13 -13.10
N TRP A 110 -0.87 -11.85 -13.15
CA TRP A 110 -1.30 -11.19 -14.39
C TRP A 110 -0.20 -11.21 -15.46
N ARG A 111 1.05 -10.90 -15.08
CA ARG A 111 2.16 -10.85 -16.02
C ARG A 111 2.69 -12.23 -16.40
N SER A 112 2.66 -13.19 -15.48
CA SER A 112 3.03 -14.58 -15.77
C SER A 112 2.12 -15.25 -16.81
N ARG A 113 0.87 -14.80 -16.92
CA ARG A 113 -0.08 -15.24 -17.96
C ARG A 113 0.19 -14.62 -19.33
N HIS A 114 0.80 -13.43 -19.38
CA HIS A 114 1.20 -12.80 -20.65
C HIS A 114 2.53 -13.34 -21.18
N LEU A 115 3.31 -14.00 -20.33
CA LEU A 115 4.58 -14.66 -20.68
C LEU A 115 4.41 -16.13 -21.11
N ALA A 116 3.23 -16.71 -20.91
CA ALA A 116 2.89 -18.08 -21.29
C ALA A 116 2.22 -18.09 -22.67
#